data_AF-S7NN78-F1
#
_entry.id   AF-S7NN78-F1
#
_cell.length_a   1.000
_cell.length_b   1.000
_cell.length_c   1.000
_cell.angle_alpha   90.00
_cell.angle_beta   90.00
_cell.angle_gamma   90.00
#
_symmetry.space_group_name_H-M   'P 1'
#
loop_
_entity.id
_entity.type
_entity.pdbx_description
1 polymer ?
#
loop_
_entity_poly.entity_id
_entity_poly.type
_entity_poly.pdbx_seq_one_letter_code
_entity_poly.pdbx_strand_id
1 'polypeptide(L)'
;MDPNPAPNHYQLPLLLGPNIPINRAAPCYSLASADNNWFYKKNVAGGPGPAMHTRPEPSVYQNRSPIYSMAKRFAYPMDHTPQPGPGSHDVQLVTVHKPRTPAFTMGVKHSPYLCPLVIDIHN
;
A
#
# COMPACT_ATOMS: atom_id res chain seq x y z
N MET A 1 13.54 47.76 0.08
CA MET A 1 13.67 48.80 -0.96
C MET A 1 14.66 48.28 -1.96
N ASP A 2 14.24 48.13 -3.21
CA ASP A 2 15.14 47.70 -4.27
C ASP A 2 16.19 48.78 -4.49
N PRO A 3 17.49 48.43 -4.55
CA PRO A 3 18.56 49.42 -4.67
C PRO A 3 18.55 50.17 -6.01
N ASN A 4 17.74 49.73 -6.98
CA ASN A 4 17.75 50.26 -8.34
C ASN A 4 16.32 50.48 -8.88
N PRO A 5 15.64 51.59 -8.51
CA PRO A 5 14.32 51.90 -9.02
C PRO A 5 14.36 52.27 -10.51
N ALA A 6 13.20 52.21 -11.17
CA ALA A 6 13.06 52.64 -12.56
C ALA A 6 13.42 54.13 -12.73
N PRO A 7 13.89 54.58 -13.91
CA PRO A 7 14.34 55.96 -14.12
C PRO A 7 13.31 57.05 -13.83
N ASN A 8 12.03 56.70 -13.79
CA ASN A 8 10.91 57.59 -13.50
C ASN A 8 10.41 57.50 -12.04
N HIS A 9 11.12 56.79 -11.16
CA HIS A 9 10.65 56.50 -9.81
C HIS A 9 11.74 56.76 -8.75
N TYR A 10 12.17 58.01 -8.62
CA TYR A 10 12.99 58.45 -7.50
C TYR A 10 12.09 58.99 -6.38
N GLN A 11 12.18 58.40 -5.19
CA GLN A 11 11.51 58.92 -3.99
C GLN A 11 12.54 59.64 -3.12
N LEU A 12 12.26 60.89 -2.76
CA LEU A 12 13.07 61.61 -1.80
C LEU A 12 12.75 61.09 -0.38
N PRO A 13 13.77 60.88 0.47
CA PRO A 13 13.53 60.46 1.84
C PRO A 13 12.82 61.58 2.63
N LEU A 14 11.94 61.19 3.55
CA LEU A 14 11.23 62.12 4.41
C LEU A 14 12.23 62.84 5.34
N LEU A 15 12.23 64.18 5.32
CA LEU A 15 13.14 65.01 6.11
C LEU A 15 12.61 65.34 7.52
N LEU A 16 11.39 64.91 7.83
CA LEU A 16 10.74 65.15 9.12
C LEU A 16 10.32 63.85 9.78
N GLY A 17 10.69 63.66 11.04
CA GLY A 17 10.32 62.51 11.84
C GLY A 17 11.45 61.48 12.01
N PRO A 18 11.12 60.27 12.48
CA PRO A 18 12.11 59.28 12.93
C PRO A 18 12.86 58.58 11.79
N ASN A 19 12.42 58.73 10.53
CA ASN A 19 12.95 58.02 9.36
C ASN A 19 13.82 58.95 8.47
N ILE A 20 14.68 59.77 9.07
CA ILE A 20 15.60 60.66 8.33
C ILE A 20 16.91 59.89 8.06
N PRO A 21 17.46 59.90 6.84
CA PRO A 21 18.68 59.16 6.50
C PRO A 21 19.96 59.75 7.09
N ILE A 22 19.92 61.00 7.53
CA ILE A 22 21.08 61.79 7.99
C ILE A 22 21.44 61.49 9.45
N ASN A 23 20.44 61.23 10.31
CA ASN A 23 20.67 61.02 11.74
C ASN A 23 19.82 59.85 12.24
N ARG A 24 20.37 59.07 13.17
CA ARG A 24 19.63 58.01 13.85
C ARG A 24 18.62 58.63 14.82
N ALA A 25 17.34 58.34 14.63
CA ALA A 25 16.31 58.75 15.57
C ALA A 25 16.19 57.79 16.76
N ALA A 26 15.75 58.33 17.89
CA ALA A 26 15.29 57.53 19.03
C ALA A 26 14.00 56.76 18.66
N PRO A 27 13.68 55.63 19.33
CA PRO A 27 12.48 54.86 19.03
C PRO A 27 11.20 55.69 19.28
N CYS A 28 10.32 55.72 18.28
CA CYS A 28 9.04 56.42 18.31
C CYS A 28 7.89 55.41 18.52
N TYR A 29 7.33 55.34 19.71
CA TYR A 29 6.21 54.46 20.00
C TYR A 29 4.89 55.22 19.82
N SER A 30 3.99 54.70 18.98
CA SER A 30 2.60 55.16 18.91
C SER A 30 1.75 54.25 19.78
N LEU A 31 0.88 54.82 20.61
CA LEU A 31 -0.14 54.10 21.37
C LEU A 31 -1.46 53.93 20.59
N ALA A 32 -1.51 54.39 19.33
CA ALA A 32 -2.71 54.29 18.52
C ALA A 32 -2.88 52.86 17.99
N SER A 33 -4.02 52.24 18.32
CA SER A 33 -4.44 51.00 17.68
C SER A 33 -4.62 51.24 16.17
N ALA A 34 -4.06 50.38 15.32
CA ALA A 34 -4.44 50.38 13.91
C ALA A 34 -5.97 50.21 13.87
N ASP A 35 -6.67 51.16 13.25
CA ASP A 35 -8.13 51.18 13.16
C ASP A 35 -8.61 49.89 12.48
N ASN A 36 -8.86 48.87 13.29
CA ASN A 36 -9.55 47.67 12.88
C ASN A 36 -11.03 48.01 13.01
N ASN A 37 -11.53 48.76 12.02
CA ASN A 37 -12.95 49.02 11.87
C ASN A 37 -13.69 47.69 12.11
N TRP A 38 -14.52 47.66 13.14
CA TRP A 38 -15.26 46.49 13.66
C TRP A 38 -15.96 45.70 12.54
N PHE A 39 -16.30 46.38 11.45
CA PHE A 39 -17.05 45.83 10.33
C PHE A 39 -16.22 44.97 9.35
N TYR A 40 -14.89 45.14 9.29
CA TYR A 40 -14.05 44.48 8.27
C TYR A 40 -13.33 43.23 8.80
N LYS A 41 -14.05 42.33 9.47
CA LYS A 41 -13.53 40.95 9.66
C LYS A 41 -13.68 40.19 8.34
N LYS A 42 -12.62 40.20 7.52
CA LYS A 42 -12.48 39.45 6.24
C LYS A 42 -12.83 37.95 6.33
N ASN A 43 -12.94 37.37 7.52
CA ASN A 43 -13.16 35.94 7.75
C ASN A 43 -14.26 35.67 8.81
N VAL A 44 -15.41 36.36 8.78
CA VAL A 44 -16.55 35.99 9.66
C VAL A 44 -17.21 34.67 9.23
N ALA A 45 -17.05 34.25 7.97
CA ALA A 45 -17.71 33.07 7.40
C ALA A 45 -16.78 31.87 7.19
N GLY A 46 -15.73 31.71 8.01
CA GLY A 46 -14.75 30.62 7.83
C GLY A 46 -15.06 29.34 8.60
N GLY A 47 -15.98 29.38 9.56
CA GLY A 47 -16.32 28.22 10.38
C GLY A 47 -17.57 27.51 9.84
N PRO A 48 -17.62 26.17 9.80
CA PRO A 48 -18.89 25.47 9.68
C PRO A 48 -19.86 26.02 10.73
N GLY A 49 -21.11 26.31 10.34
CA GLY A 49 -22.10 26.87 11.25
C GLY A 49 -22.29 25.98 12.49
N PRO A 50 -22.88 26.51 13.58
CA PRO A 50 -22.99 25.80 14.87
C PRO A 50 -23.72 24.44 14.78
N ALA A 51 -24.43 24.16 13.70
CA ALA A 51 -25.14 22.91 13.45
C ALA A 51 -24.63 22.12 12.23
N MET A 52 -23.49 22.48 11.62
CA MET A 52 -23.02 21.85 10.37
C MET A 52 -22.22 20.56 10.59
N HIS A 53 -21.80 20.27 11.82
CA HIS A 53 -21.12 19.02 12.13
C HIS A 53 -22.12 17.87 12.24
N THR A 54 -22.07 16.93 11.31
CA THR A 54 -22.85 15.69 11.39
C THR A 54 -22.49 14.92 12.65
N ARG A 55 -23.48 14.59 13.48
CA ARG A 55 -23.27 13.78 14.69
C ARG A 55 -22.77 12.39 14.27
N PRO A 56 -21.56 11.96 14.70
CA PRO A 56 -21.10 10.60 14.43
C PRO A 56 -21.97 9.59 15.17
N GLU A 57 -22.07 8.38 14.64
CA GLU A 57 -22.80 7.30 15.28
C GLU A 57 -22.14 6.99 16.66
N PRO A 58 -22.93 6.76 17.74
CA PRO A 58 -22.39 6.62 19.09
C PRO A 58 -21.28 5.57 19.29
N SER A 59 -21.23 4.52 18.47
CA SER A 59 -20.14 3.52 18.54
C SER A 59 -18.78 4.06 18.12
N VAL A 60 -18.70 5.25 17.54
CA VAL A 60 -17.43 5.92 17.21
C VAL A 60 -16.71 6.40 18.47
N TYR A 61 -17.45 6.79 19.52
CA TYR A 61 -16.88 7.34 20.76
C TYR A 61 -17.27 6.56 22.03
N GLN A 62 -18.17 5.58 21.92
CA GLN A 62 -18.54 4.68 23.01
C GLN A 62 -18.30 3.23 22.59
N ASN A 63 -17.94 2.38 23.56
CA ASN A 63 -17.85 0.95 23.32
C ASN A 63 -19.22 0.41 22.89
N ARG A 64 -19.29 -0.10 21.65
CA ARG A 64 -20.49 -0.74 21.12
C ARG A 64 -20.74 -2.06 21.85
N SER A 65 -22.00 -2.34 22.14
CA SER A 65 -22.40 -3.68 22.58
C SER A 65 -22.16 -4.71 21.46
N PRO A 66 -21.84 -5.97 21.81
CA PRO A 66 -21.73 -7.03 20.82
C PRO A 66 -23.05 -7.23 20.07
N ILE A 67 -22.96 -7.40 18.74
CA ILE A 67 -24.11 -7.69 17.88
C ILE A 67 -24.17 -9.20 17.70
N TYR A 68 -25.26 -9.81 18.17
CA TYR A 68 -25.53 -11.23 17.99
C TYR A 68 -26.46 -11.44 16.81
N SER A 69 -26.15 -12.43 15.97
CA SER A 69 -27.04 -12.91 14.91
C SER A 69 -27.32 -14.39 15.14
N MET A 70 -28.60 -14.78 15.23
CA MET A 70 -28.99 -16.19 15.35
C MET A 70 -28.91 -16.96 14.02
N ALA A 71 -28.63 -16.25 12.91
CA ALA A 71 -28.48 -16.86 11.60
C ALA A 71 -27.15 -17.62 11.50
N LYS A 72 -27.22 -18.89 11.08
CA LYS A 72 -26.05 -19.70 10.73
C LYS A 72 -25.39 -19.10 9.48
N ARG A 73 -24.12 -18.73 9.57
CA ARG A 73 -23.33 -18.35 8.40
C ARG A 73 -23.02 -19.61 7.60
N PHE A 74 -23.69 -19.78 6.46
CA PHE A 74 -23.35 -20.83 5.51
C PHE A 74 -22.22 -20.32 4.62
N ALA A 75 -21.02 -20.86 4.78
CA ALA A 75 -20.09 -20.88 3.67
C ALA A 75 -20.65 -21.91 2.69
N TYR A 76 -20.87 -21.51 1.44
CA TYR A 76 -21.13 -22.50 0.39
C TYR A 76 -20.00 -23.53 0.41
N PRO A 77 -20.28 -24.83 0.21
CA PRO A 77 -19.22 -25.79 -0.01
C PRO A 77 -18.49 -25.35 -1.27
N MET A 78 -17.37 -24.64 -1.09
CA MET A 78 -16.43 -24.38 -2.17
C MET A 78 -15.89 -25.76 -2.53
N ASP A 79 -16.04 -26.13 -3.80
CA ASP A 79 -15.45 -27.35 -4.31
C ASP A 79 -13.92 -27.18 -4.24
N HIS A 80 -13.31 -27.81 -3.25
CA HIS A 80 -11.87 -27.82 -3.06
C HIS A 80 -11.23 -28.97 -3.85
N THR A 81 -11.96 -29.62 -4.77
CA THR A 81 -11.33 -30.60 -5.65
C THR A 81 -10.25 -29.89 -6.46
N PRO A 82 -8.97 -30.28 -6.31
CA PRO A 82 -7.94 -29.77 -7.19
C PRO A 82 -8.31 -30.27 -8.60
N GLN A 83 -8.55 -29.34 -9.52
CA GLN A 83 -8.74 -29.64 -10.93
C GLN A 83 -7.37 -29.53 -11.62
N PRO A 84 -6.58 -30.63 -11.69
CA PRO A 84 -5.29 -30.60 -12.36
C PRO A 84 -5.47 -30.20 -13.82
N GLY A 85 -4.58 -29.33 -14.31
CA GLY A 85 -4.55 -28.99 -15.73
C GLY A 85 -4.22 -30.22 -16.60
N PRO A 86 -4.44 -30.15 -17.92
CA PRO A 86 -4.20 -31.26 -18.83
C PRO A 86 -2.76 -31.81 -18.77
N GLY A 87 -1.77 -30.96 -18.46
CA GLY A 87 -0.36 -31.35 -18.31
C GLY A 87 0.08 -31.74 -16.89
N SER A 88 -0.80 -31.70 -15.88
CA SER A 88 -0.45 -32.01 -14.49
C SER A 88 -0.58 -33.50 -14.14
N HIS A 89 -0.88 -34.36 -15.13
CA HIS A 89 -1.07 -35.79 -14.93
C HIS A 89 0.20 -36.56 -15.33
N ASP A 90 0.86 -37.22 -14.36
CA ASP A 90 2.04 -38.06 -14.62
C ASP A 90 1.64 -39.50 -14.95
N VAL A 91 1.48 -39.79 -16.25
CA VAL A 91 1.09 -41.12 -16.75
C VAL A 91 2.08 -42.24 -16.39
N GLN A 92 3.36 -41.89 -16.16
CA GLN A 92 4.41 -42.87 -15.86
C GLN A 92 4.25 -43.51 -14.47
N LEU A 93 3.57 -42.82 -13.54
CA LEU A 93 3.33 -43.29 -12.19
C LEU A 93 2.06 -44.16 -12.09
N VAL A 94 1.19 -44.11 -13.11
CA VAL A 94 -0.08 -44.84 -13.13
C VAL A 94 0.16 -46.30 -13.52
N THR A 95 0.31 -47.17 -12.52
CA THR A 95 0.54 -48.62 -12.72
C THR A 95 -0.76 -49.43 -12.72
N VAL A 96 -1.90 -48.80 -12.42
CA VAL A 96 -3.23 -49.45 -12.28
C VAL A 96 -3.70 -50.15 -13.57
N HIS A 97 -3.27 -49.69 -14.74
CA HIS A 97 -3.61 -50.32 -16.02
C HIS A 97 -2.81 -51.61 -16.31
N LYS A 98 -1.80 -51.94 -15.49
CA LYS A 98 -0.92 -53.09 -15.72
C LYS A 98 -1.38 -54.26 -14.85
N PRO A 99 -1.54 -55.47 -15.42
CA PRO A 99 -1.98 -56.66 -14.67
C PRO A 99 -0.94 -57.16 -13.66
N ARG A 100 0.31 -56.69 -13.74
CA ARG A 100 1.41 -57.07 -12.86
C ARG A 100 2.39 -55.90 -12.72
N THR A 101 3.01 -55.78 -11.55
CA THR A 101 4.08 -54.82 -11.27
C THR A 101 5.21 -54.97 -12.30
N PRO A 102 5.70 -53.87 -12.91
CA PRO A 102 6.75 -53.97 -13.92
C PRO A 102 8.02 -54.55 -13.32
N ALA A 103 8.42 -55.73 -13.81
CA ALA A 103 9.67 -56.39 -13.44
C ALA A 103 10.63 -56.26 -14.63
N PHE A 104 11.46 -55.22 -14.63
CA PHE A 104 12.51 -55.05 -15.61
C PHE A 104 13.75 -55.82 -15.16
N THR A 105 14.19 -56.81 -15.93
CA THR A 105 15.46 -57.49 -15.70
C THR A 105 16.53 -56.94 -16.65
N MET A 106 17.57 -56.32 -16.09
CA MET A 106 18.75 -55.90 -16.84
C MET A 106 19.73 -57.07 -16.97
N GLY A 107 19.28 -58.16 -17.58
CA GLY A 107 20.16 -59.29 -17.89
C GLY A 107 21.03 -58.98 -19.09
N VAL A 108 22.35 -59.20 -18.99
CA VAL A 108 23.24 -59.15 -20.15
C VAL A 108 22.85 -60.31 -21.08
N LYS A 109 22.29 -59.98 -22.25
CA LYS A 109 22.03 -60.98 -23.30
C LYS A 109 23.38 -61.43 -23.87
N HIS A 110 23.87 -62.60 -23.46
CA HIS A 110 24.98 -63.23 -24.15
C HIS A 110 24.53 -63.66 -25.56
N SER A 111 25.46 -63.55 -26.52
CA SER A 111 25.24 -63.90 -27.93
C SER A 111 24.55 -65.27 -28.09
N PRO A 112 23.57 -65.42 -28.99
CA PRO A 112 22.82 -66.66 -29.18
C PRO A 112 23.67 -67.84 -29.70
N TYR A 113 24.95 -67.61 -29.99
CA TYR A 113 25.85 -68.60 -30.59
C TYR A 113 26.84 -69.24 -29.61
N LEU A 114 26.71 -69.02 -28.31
CA LEU A 114 27.58 -69.68 -27.31
C LEU A 114 27.01 -71.06 -26.93
N CYS A 115 27.69 -72.12 -27.36
CA CYS A 115 27.45 -73.48 -26.86
C CYS A 115 28.14 -73.67 -25.48
N PRO A 116 27.42 -74.12 -24.45
CA PRO A 116 28.04 -74.54 -23.20
C PRO A 116 28.82 -75.85 -23.41
N LEU A 117 30.06 -75.91 -22.89
CA LEU A 117 30.86 -77.13 -22.86
C LEU A 117 30.29 -78.08 -21.79
N VAL A 118 29.74 -79.22 -22.20
CA VAL A 118 29.28 -80.27 -21.29
C VAL A 118 30.37 -81.35 -21.23
N ILE A 119 30.94 -81.54 -20.04
CA ILE A 119 31.94 -82.58 -19.78
C ILE A 119 31.32 -83.55 -18.78
N ASP A 120 31.24 -84.83 -19.15
CA ASP A 120 30.85 -85.88 -18.22
C ASP A 120 32.11 -86.38 -17.50
N ILE A 121 32.12 -86.26 -16.17
CA ILE A 121 33.24 -86.71 -15.34
C ILE A 121 32.73 -87.93 -14.59
N HIS A 122 33.11 -89.11 -15.05
CA HIS A 122 32.91 -90.36 -14.31
C HIS A 122 34.19 -90.70 -13.52
N ASN A 123 34.00 -91.11 -12.26
CA ASN A 123 35.05 -91.68 -11.42
C ASN A 123 35.23 -93.17 -11.72
#